data_AF-A0A4S9A4Q8-F1
#
_entry.id   AF-A0A4S9A4Q8-F1
#
_cell.length_a   1.000
_cell.length_b   1.000
_cell.length_c   1.000
_cell.angle_alpha   90.00
_cell.angle_beta   90.00
_cell.angle_gamma   90.00
#
_symmetry.space_group_name_H-M   'P 1'
#
loop_
_entity.id
_entity.type
_entity.pdbx_description
1 polymer ?
#
loop_
_entity_poly.entity_id
_entity_poly.type
_entity_poly.pdbx_seq_one_letter_code
_entity_poly.pdbx_strand_id
1 'polypeptide(L)'
;MASTGVFFYVYPGIASTASFLLNETNPAFGSLLQVGFAFGFGIAFAIITSMTICFATWQGFPWKKVPYYIFAQIFGAFMAGLFVYGQYHEQIVAYSAATIAAGKGTVFNGGPASIFCSFPGETQTNLGYLFMIEFFVDSYIGIIIWACLDPANPFVSPQAAPWAIVPKSTLQNLADGIPTPLPLNNPTNYILCLAYSTMVWAFADITISTNMARDLGTRLVALIFFGREAFTYHSYSWISILVNIPATLFATAYYEMLMRDSLQKIGKGAAVHEHGEEGLNLHLTKSGISGQQQGPLSPGMQKVFSLGSQGSTLHEGHKMEPGFSLAAENRTNGGI
;
A
#
# COMPACT_ATOMS: atom_id res chain seq x y z
N MET A 1 4.94 13.86 -10.87
CA MET A 1 4.78 12.52 -10.28
C MET A 1 4.42 12.57 -8.79
N ALA A 2 5.26 13.11 -7.89
CA ALA A 2 4.96 13.13 -6.45
C ALA A 2 3.63 13.83 -6.08
N SER A 3 3.36 15.01 -6.66
CA SER A 3 2.09 15.73 -6.46
C SER A 3 0.88 14.95 -6.98
N THR A 4 0.98 14.41 -8.19
CA THR A 4 -0.07 13.59 -8.83
C THR A 4 -0.39 12.34 -8.02
N GLY A 5 0.62 11.65 -7.48
CA GLY A 5 0.41 10.47 -6.65
C GLY A 5 -0.35 10.79 -5.36
N VAL A 6 0.00 11.87 -4.67
CA VAL A 6 -0.73 12.31 -3.47
C VAL A 6 -2.14 12.79 -3.82
N PHE A 7 -2.33 13.47 -4.96
CA PHE A 7 -3.66 13.84 -5.43
C PHE A 7 -4.56 12.60 -5.57
N PHE A 8 -4.10 11.55 -6.27
CA PHE A 8 -4.88 10.33 -6.49
C PHE A 8 -5.10 9.48 -5.23
N TYR A 9 -4.29 9.68 -4.19
CA TYR A 9 -4.53 9.11 -2.87
C TYR A 9 -5.56 9.90 -2.06
N VAL A 10 -5.41 11.22 -2.02
CA VAL A 10 -6.23 12.09 -1.18
C VAL A 10 -7.62 12.29 -1.77
N TYR A 11 -7.72 12.52 -3.08
CA TYR A 11 -8.97 12.85 -3.77
C TYR A 11 -10.09 11.82 -3.56
N PRO A 12 -9.94 10.53 -3.93
CA PRO A 12 -11.00 9.55 -3.71
C PRO A 12 -11.25 9.29 -2.22
N GLY A 13 -10.21 9.39 -1.38
CA GLY A 13 -10.33 9.20 0.06
C GLY A 13 -11.23 10.23 0.71
N ILE A 14 -10.93 11.53 0.54
CA ILE A 14 -11.75 12.61 1.12
C ILE A 14 -13.11 12.76 0.43
N ALA A 15 -13.23 12.40 -0.86
CA ALA A 15 -14.54 12.33 -1.52
C ALA A 15 -15.42 11.22 -0.91
N SER A 16 -14.83 10.08 -0.56
CA SER A 16 -15.53 9.01 0.17
C SER A 16 -15.94 9.48 1.58
N THR A 17 -15.06 10.22 2.27
CA THR A 17 -15.39 10.85 3.57
C THR A 17 -16.53 11.87 3.43
N ALA A 18 -16.51 12.71 2.38
CA ALA A 18 -17.59 13.64 2.08
C ALA A 18 -18.91 12.89 1.88
N SER A 19 -18.92 11.85 1.05
CA SER A 19 -20.11 11.02 0.81
C SER A 19 -20.64 10.39 2.10
N PHE A 20 -19.75 9.92 2.98
CA PHE A 20 -20.12 9.32 4.26
C PHE A 20 -20.73 10.33 5.24
N LEU A 21 -20.12 11.52 5.40
CA LEU A 21 -20.58 12.53 6.36
C LEU A 21 -21.83 13.29 5.88
N LEU A 22 -21.90 13.60 4.58
CA LEU A 22 -22.97 14.43 4.02
C LEU A 22 -24.29 13.67 3.83
N ASN A 23 -24.27 12.34 3.81
CA ASN A 23 -25.48 11.51 3.66
C ASN A 23 -25.95 10.89 4.98
N GLU A 24 -25.62 11.50 6.13
CA GLU A 24 -26.12 11.13 7.47
C GLU A 24 -25.97 9.63 7.80
N THR A 25 -24.88 9.00 7.35
CA THR A 25 -24.64 7.55 7.49
C THR A 25 -25.67 6.64 6.80
N ASN A 26 -26.40 7.14 5.79
CA ASN A 26 -27.19 6.29 4.92
C ASN A 26 -26.26 5.26 4.24
N PRO A 27 -26.39 3.97 4.56
CA PRO A 27 -25.45 2.94 4.12
C PRO A 27 -25.48 2.75 2.59
N ALA A 28 -26.50 3.27 1.90
CA ALA A 28 -26.57 3.25 0.44
C ALA A 28 -25.54 4.18 -0.23
N PHE A 29 -25.10 5.25 0.43
CA PHE A 29 -24.28 6.30 -0.18
C PHE A 29 -22.89 6.48 0.46
N GLY A 30 -22.64 5.89 1.63
CA GLY A 30 -21.31 5.91 2.23
C GLY A 30 -21.17 4.98 3.44
N SER A 31 -19.95 4.48 3.65
CA SER A 31 -19.59 3.68 4.83
C SER A 31 -18.11 3.82 5.17
N LEU A 32 -17.72 3.57 6.43
CA LEU A 32 -16.31 3.51 6.82
C LEU A 32 -15.54 2.44 6.03
N LEU A 33 -16.21 1.35 5.62
CA LEU A 33 -15.66 0.33 4.73
C LEU A 33 -15.18 0.97 3.42
N GLN A 34 -16.06 1.76 2.78
CA GLN A 34 -15.77 2.48 1.54
C GLN A 34 -14.67 3.54 1.73
N VAL A 35 -14.64 4.25 2.86
CA VAL A 35 -13.59 5.24 3.16
C VAL A 35 -12.23 4.55 3.28
N GLY A 36 -12.16 3.44 4.03
CA GLY A 36 -10.92 2.68 4.19
C GLY A 36 -10.40 2.16 2.86
N PHE A 37 -11.25 1.57 2.02
CA PHE A 37 -10.84 1.14 0.69
C PHE A 37 -10.45 2.30 -0.23
N ALA A 38 -11.14 3.44 -0.18
CA ALA A 38 -10.82 4.59 -1.03
C ALA A 38 -9.40 5.13 -0.75
N PHE A 39 -9.03 5.29 0.52
CA PHE A 39 -7.66 5.66 0.87
C PHE A 39 -6.67 4.50 0.66
N GLY A 40 -7.06 3.26 0.95
CA GLY A 40 -6.24 2.07 0.79
C GLY A 40 -5.83 1.82 -0.66
N PHE A 41 -6.75 1.91 -1.62
CA PHE A 41 -6.41 1.81 -3.04
C PHE A 41 -5.57 3.01 -3.50
N GLY A 42 -5.84 4.19 -2.93
CA GLY A 42 -5.08 5.40 -3.20
C GLY A 42 -3.60 5.29 -2.82
N ILE A 43 -3.26 4.56 -1.75
CA ILE A 43 -1.87 4.47 -1.27
C ILE A 43 -0.93 3.76 -2.24
N ALA A 44 -1.45 2.89 -3.10
CA ALA A 44 -0.67 2.28 -4.19
C ALA A 44 -0.10 3.35 -5.14
N PHE A 45 -0.77 4.50 -5.27
CA PHE A 45 -0.38 5.61 -6.16
C PHE A 45 0.50 6.67 -5.48
N ALA A 46 0.60 6.69 -4.15
CA ALA A 46 1.18 7.82 -3.43
C ALA A 46 2.59 7.58 -2.85
N ILE A 47 3.36 8.68 -2.81
CA ILE A 47 4.57 8.79 -1.98
C ILE A 47 4.17 9.44 -0.67
N ILE A 48 4.44 8.78 0.45
CA ILE A 48 4.20 9.35 1.78
C ILE A 48 5.40 10.23 2.18
N THR A 49 5.13 11.40 2.74
CA THR A 49 6.14 12.41 3.12
C THR A 49 7.14 11.90 4.14
N SER A 50 6.64 11.20 5.14
CA SER A 50 7.42 10.55 6.19
C SER A 50 8.39 9.50 5.62
N MET A 51 7.95 8.73 4.62
CA MET A 51 8.82 7.80 3.87
C MET A 51 9.90 8.51 3.05
N THR A 52 9.62 9.70 2.50
CA THR A 52 10.65 10.50 1.79
C THR A 52 11.79 10.89 2.73
N ILE A 53 11.47 11.22 3.98
CA ILE A 53 12.47 11.52 5.03
C ILE A 53 13.20 10.25 5.45
N CYS A 54 12.49 9.13 5.67
CA CYS A 54 13.10 7.83 5.99
C CYS A 54 14.08 7.35 4.90
N PHE A 55 13.75 7.52 3.62
CA PHE A 55 14.67 7.16 2.54
C PHE A 55 15.88 8.08 2.47
N ALA A 56 15.74 9.35 2.85
CA ALA A 56 16.87 10.28 2.91
C ALA A 56 17.82 9.95 4.06
N THR A 57 17.28 9.49 5.18
CA THR A 57 18.06 9.09 6.36
C THR A 57 18.72 7.72 6.20
N TRP A 58 18.04 6.71 5.64
CA TRP A 58 18.52 5.30 5.65
C TRP A 58 18.86 4.72 4.28
N GLN A 59 18.32 5.25 3.17
CA GLN A 59 18.48 4.67 1.82
C GLN A 59 19.24 5.61 0.86
N GLY A 60 19.88 6.65 1.38
CA GLY A 60 20.71 7.56 0.60
C GLY A 60 19.95 8.46 -0.38
N PHE A 61 18.65 8.69 -0.16
CA PHE A 61 17.88 9.62 -1.00
C PHE A 61 18.46 11.06 -0.89
N PRO A 62 18.65 11.80 -1.99
CA PRO A 62 19.31 13.11 -1.93
C PRO A 62 18.55 14.13 -1.07
N TRP A 63 19.15 14.55 0.05
CA TRP A 63 18.59 15.55 0.97
C TRP A 63 18.16 16.86 0.30
N LYS A 64 18.89 17.29 -0.73
CA LYS A 64 18.54 18.50 -1.50
C LYS A 64 17.18 18.39 -2.21
N LYS A 65 16.68 17.18 -2.48
CA LYS A 65 15.40 16.93 -3.15
C LYS A 65 14.23 16.83 -2.17
N VAL A 66 14.50 16.46 -0.91
CA VAL A 66 13.48 16.28 0.14
C VAL A 66 12.49 17.45 0.22
N PRO A 67 12.92 18.73 0.38
CA PRO A 67 11.96 19.84 0.51
C PRO A 67 11.07 20.01 -0.72
N TYR A 68 11.58 19.74 -1.93
CA TYR A 68 10.79 19.80 -3.16
C TYR A 68 9.72 18.70 -3.22
N TYR A 69 10.04 17.50 -2.73
CA TYR A 69 9.07 16.40 -2.66
C TYR A 69 8.00 16.67 -1.62
N ILE A 70 8.37 17.16 -0.42
CA ILE A 70 7.42 17.53 0.64
C ILE A 70 6.44 18.58 0.11
N PHE A 71 6.95 19.66 -0.51
CA PHE A 71 6.11 20.70 -1.09
C PHE A 71 5.18 20.16 -2.18
N ALA A 72 5.71 19.37 -3.12
CA ALA A 72 4.90 18.79 -4.19
C ALA A 72 3.78 17.88 -3.66
N GLN A 73 4.05 17.11 -2.60
CA GLN A 73 3.07 16.24 -1.95
C GLN A 73 1.98 17.06 -1.24
N ILE A 74 2.35 18.07 -0.43
CA ILE A 74 1.39 18.97 0.23
C ILE A 74 0.51 19.66 -0.83
N PHE A 75 1.12 20.13 -1.93
CA PHE A 75 0.39 20.76 -3.03
C PHE A 75 -0.59 19.80 -3.70
N GLY A 76 -0.21 18.53 -3.89
CA GLY A 76 -1.11 17.49 -4.44
C GLY A 76 -2.35 17.26 -3.55
N ALA A 77 -2.14 17.15 -2.24
CA ALA A 77 -3.24 17.00 -1.27
C ALA A 77 -4.12 18.25 -1.19
N PHE A 78 -3.52 19.43 -1.23
CA PHE A 78 -4.23 20.71 -1.26
C PHE A 78 -5.14 20.82 -2.48
N MET A 79 -4.63 20.51 -3.68
CA MET A 79 -5.43 20.53 -4.91
C MET A 79 -6.58 19.50 -4.87
N ALA A 80 -6.34 18.31 -4.31
CA ALA A 80 -7.41 17.31 -4.11
C ALA A 80 -8.51 17.85 -3.20
N GLY A 81 -8.14 18.51 -2.09
CA GLY A 81 -9.08 19.17 -1.19
C GLY A 81 -9.90 20.26 -1.88
N LEU A 82 -9.27 21.14 -2.66
CA LEU A 82 -9.99 22.18 -3.41
C LEU A 82 -11.01 21.60 -4.39
N PHE A 83 -10.65 20.52 -5.08
CA PHE A 83 -11.54 19.85 -6.02
C PHE A 83 -12.77 19.29 -5.31
N VAL A 84 -12.57 18.54 -4.22
CA VAL A 84 -13.67 17.96 -3.45
C VAL A 84 -14.56 19.04 -2.83
N TYR A 85 -13.98 20.15 -2.33
CA TYR A 85 -14.78 21.28 -1.87
C TYR A 85 -15.65 21.86 -3.00
N GLY A 86 -15.08 22.06 -4.19
CA GLY A 86 -15.85 22.56 -5.34
C GLY A 86 -16.95 21.61 -5.81
N GLN A 87 -16.69 20.29 -5.78
CA GLN A 87 -17.62 19.26 -6.24
C GLN A 87 -18.78 19.02 -5.28
N TYR A 88 -18.53 19.17 -3.98
CA TYR A 88 -19.52 19.02 -2.91
C TYR A 88 -19.96 20.37 -2.32
N HIS A 89 -19.74 21.49 -3.03
CA HIS A 89 -19.95 22.84 -2.49
C HIS A 89 -21.33 23.02 -1.87
N GLU A 90 -22.38 22.69 -2.63
CA GLU A 90 -23.77 22.85 -2.19
C GLU A 90 -24.07 22.04 -0.93
N GLN A 91 -23.61 20.79 -0.90
CA GLN A 91 -23.82 19.88 0.22
C GLN A 91 -23.03 20.32 1.45
N ILE A 92 -21.79 20.76 1.28
CA ILE A 92 -20.92 21.24 2.36
C ILE A 92 -21.47 22.53 2.97
N VAL A 93 -21.96 23.46 2.15
CA VAL A 93 -22.56 24.71 2.62
C VAL A 93 -23.84 24.44 3.39
N ALA A 94 -24.73 23.59 2.86
CA ALA A 94 -25.95 23.17 3.56
C ALA A 94 -25.62 22.48 4.90
N TYR A 95 -24.65 21.58 4.90
CA TYR A 95 -24.21 20.88 6.11
C TYR A 95 -23.61 21.83 7.14
N SER A 96 -22.78 22.78 6.70
CA SER A 96 -22.19 23.81 7.57
C SER A 96 -23.25 24.71 8.19
N ALA A 97 -24.26 25.12 7.43
CA ALA A 97 -25.38 25.90 7.96
C ALA A 97 -26.17 25.12 9.01
N ALA A 98 -26.41 23.82 8.79
CA ALA A 98 -27.09 22.96 9.74
C ALA A 98 -26.30 22.79 11.06
N THR A 99 -24.99 22.58 10.99
CA THR A 99 -24.17 22.41 12.20
C THR A 99 -23.96 23.70 12.97
N ILE A 100 -23.88 24.85 12.29
CA ILE A 100 -23.88 26.17 12.93
C ILE A 100 -25.23 26.44 13.62
N ALA A 101 -26.35 26.17 12.96
CA ALA A 101 -27.68 26.34 13.55
C ALA A 101 -27.89 25.44 14.79
N ALA A 102 -27.27 24.26 14.80
CA ALA A 102 -27.24 23.36 15.95
C ALA A 102 -26.24 23.77 17.06
N GLY A 103 -25.52 24.88 16.91
CA GLY A 103 -24.57 25.39 17.90
C GLY A 103 -23.23 24.66 17.97
N LYS A 104 -22.93 23.77 17.01
CA LYS A 104 -21.69 22.97 16.99
C LYS A 104 -20.53 23.63 16.24
N GLY A 105 -20.83 24.63 15.41
CA GLY A 105 -19.84 25.24 14.50
C GLY A 105 -19.55 24.35 13.29
N THR A 106 -18.38 24.53 12.67
CA THR A 106 -17.97 23.77 11.46
C THR A 106 -16.75 22.87 11.69
N VAL A 107 -16.03 23.07 12.80
CA VAL A 107 -14.79 22.35 13.13
C VAL A 107 -14.99 21.54 14.41
N PHE A 108 -15.25 20.25 14.23
CA PHE A 108 -15.34 19.23 15.28
C PHE A 108 -15.29 17.85 14.61
N ASN A 109 -15.05 16.78 15.38
CA ASN A 109 -15.07 15.42 14.83
C ASN A 109 -16.45 15.06 14.25
N GLY A 110 -16.48 14.75 12.96
CA GLY A 110 -17.69 14.45 12.20
C GLY A 110 -18.33 15.69 11.57
N GLY A 111 -17.82 16.90 11.81
CA GLY A 111 -18.34 18.14 11.21
C GLY A 111 -17.86 18.40 9.77
N PRO A 112 -18.28 19.52 9.15
CA PRO A 112 -17.91 19.86 7.78
C PRO A 112 -16.40 19.84 7.50
N ALA A 113 -15.59 20.36 8.44
CA ALA A 113 -14.14 20.35 8.30
C ALA A 113 -13.52 18.94 8.37
N SER A 114 -14.19 17.97 9.02
CA SER A 114 -13.73 16.57 9.13
C SER A 114 -13.69 15.83 7.79
N ILE A 115 -14.33 16.35 6.76
CA ILE A 115 -14.19 15.85 5.38
C ILE A 115 -12.72 15.92 4.93
N PHE A 116 -12.02 16.99 5.32
CA PHE A 116 -10.70 17.31 4.83
C PHE A 116 -9.60 16.78 5.75
N CYS A 117 -9.73 17.01 7.05
CA CYS A 117 -8.69 16.66 8.03
C CYS A 117 -9.28 16.09 9.31
N SER A 118 -8.50 15.28 10.02
CA SER A 118 -9.00 14.59 11.22
C SER A 118 -9.03 15.55 12.41
N PHE A 119 -10.03 15.38 13.26
CA PHE A 119 -10.22 16.12 14.51
C PHE A 119 -10.55 15.14 15.63
N PRO A 120 -10.00 15.30 16.84
CA PRO A 120 -10.34 14.47 17.97
C PRO A 120 -11.80 14.66 18.39
N GLY A 121 -12.40 13.63 18.99
CA GLY A 121 -13.72 13.75 19.61
C GLY A 121 -13.75 14.77 20.74
N GLU A 122 -14.94 15.26 21.08
CA GLU A 122 -15.14 16.32 22.08
C GLU A 122 -14.54 15.99 23.46
N THR A 123 -14.54 14.71 23.84
CA THR A 123 -13.96 14.23 25.11
C THR A 123 -12.47 13.85 25.01
N GLN A 124 -11.91 13.80 23.80
CA GLN A 124 -10.55 13.35 23.52
C GLN A 124 -9.54 14.50 23.62
N THR A 125 -9.40 15.09 24.80
CA THR A 125 -8.51 16.25 25.05
C THR A 125 -7.09 15.88 25.46
N ASN A 126 -6.83 14.60 25.75
CA ASN A 126 -5.53 14.12 26.18
C ASN A 126 -4.57 13.97 24.98
N LEU A 127 -3.65 14.92 24.84
CA LEU A 127 -2.66 14.93 23.75
C LEU A 127 -1.69 13.74 23.80
N GLY A 128 -1.38 13.19 24.97
CA GLY A 128 -0.50 12.02 25.09
C GLY A 128 -1.16 10.76 24.51
N TYR A 129 -2.44 10.59 24.75
CA TYR A 129 -3.25 9.52 24.15
C TYR A 129 -3.34 9.66 22.62
N LEU A 130 -3.63 10.86 22.11
CA LEU A 130 -3.70 11.13 20.67
C LEU A 130 -2.33 10.93 19.98
N PHE A 131 -1.25 11.36 20.64
CA PHE A 131 0.12 11.10 20.17
C PHE A 131 0.39 9.60 20.04
N MET A 132 0.04 8.80 21.06
CA MET A 132 0.28 7.35 21.04
C MET A 132 -0.45 6.68 19.87
N ILE A 133 -1.67 7.12 19.57
CA ILE A 133 -2.43 6.58 18.44
C ILE A 133 -1.73 6.88 17.12
N GLU A 134 -1.48 8.15 16.80
CA GLU A 134 -0.80 8.52 15.56
C GLU A 134 0.57 7.84 15.47
N PHE A 135 1.34 7.82 16.57
CA PHE A 135 2.66 7.22 16.59
C PHE A 135 2.66 5.72 16.26
N PHE A 136 1.79 4.93 16.90
CA PHE A 136 1.78 3.48 16.69
C PHE A 136 1.09 3.07 15.39
N VAL A 137 0.04 3.78 14.98
CA VAL A 137 -0.63 3.57 13.70
C VAL A 137 0.34 3.87 12.55
N ASP A 138 1.11 4.97 12.64
CA ASP A 138 2.11 5.33 11.63
C ASP A 138 3.33 4.40 11.64
N SER A 139 3.69 3.91 12.82
CA SER A 139 4.75 2.90 12.94
C SER A 139 4.33 1.58 12.31
N TYR A 140 3.07 1.16 12.49
CA TYR A 140 2.51 -0.06 11.92
C TYR A 140 2.57 -0.05 10.39
N ILE A 141 2.07 1.00 9.75
CA ILE A 141 2.17 1.10 8.28
C ILE A 141 3.62 1.22 7.81
N GLY A 142 4.48 1.92 8.56
CA GLY A 142 5.91 2.01 8.26
C GLY A 142 6.61 0.65 8.25
N ILE A 143 6.32 -0.21 9.23
CA ILE A 143 6.88 -1.57 9.32
C ILE A 143 6.39 -2.43 8.15
N ILE A 144 5.11 -2.34 7.79
CA ILE A 144 4.55 -3.10 6.65
C ILE A 144 5.16 -2.63 5.32
N ILE A 145 5.35 -1.31 5.15
CA ILE A 145 6.05 -0.77 3.97
C ILE A 145 7.45 -1.37 3.88
N TRP A 146 8.23 -1.34 4.96
CA TRP A 146 9.56 -1.97 4.96
C TRP A 146 9.52 -3.47 4.68
N ALA A 147 8.57 -4.20 5.27
CA ALA A 147 8.36 -5.62 5.00
C ALA A 147 8.09 -5.91 3.53
N CYS A 148 7.36 -5.02 2.87
CA CYS A 148 7.03 -5.14 1.46
C CYS A 148 8.16 -4.70 0.51
N LEU A 149 9.06 -3.84 0.98
CA LEU A 149 10.19 -3.33 0.20
C LEU A 149 11.45 -4.20 0.33
N ASP A 150 11.56 -5.04 1.37
CA ASP A 150 12.75 -5.84 1.63
C ASP A 150 12.86 -7.06 0.68
N PRO A 151 13.87 -7.11 -0.22
CA PRO A 151 14.14 -8.26 -1.08
C PRO A 151 14.45 -9.56 -0.35
N ALA A 152 14.86 -9.48 0.92
CA ALA A 152 15.12 -10.65 1.74
C ALA A 152 13.86 -11.25 2.38
N ASN A 153 12.69 -10.63 2.24
CA ASN A 153 11.45 -11.17 2.79
C ASN A 153 10.92 -12.32 1.91
N PRO A 154 10.89 -13.57 2.39
CA PRO A 154 10.44 -14.71 1.59
C PRO A 154 8.91 -14.77 1.44
N PHE A 155 8.17 -14.01 2.25
CA PHE A 155 6.70 -14.03 2.27
C PHE A 155 6.06 -12.96 1.38
N VAL A 156 6.82 -11.90 1.08
CA VAL A 156 6.36 -10.79 0.24
C VAL A 156 7.46 -10.50 -0.75
N SER A 157 7.21 -10.80 -2.02
CA SER A 157 8.18 -10.52 -3.07
C SER A 157 8.14 -9.01 -3.39
N PRO A 158 9.26 -8.27 -3.34
CA PRO A 158 9.26 -6.84 -3.66
C PRO A 158 9.18 -6.67 -5.17
N GLN A 159 7.97 -6.67 -5.71
CA GLN A 159 7.72 -6.30 -7.10
C GLN A 159 6.73 -5.16 -7.23
N ALA A 160 6.84 -4.12 -6.40
CA ALA A 160 6.25 -2.77 -6.56
C ALA A 160 6.10 -2.14 -5.18
N ALA A 161 7.04 -1.28 -4.83
CA ALA A 161 6.70 -0.10 -4.06
C ALA A 161 5.62 0.70 -4.82
N PRO A 162 4.89 1.64 -4.17
CA PRO A 162 4.11 2.64 -4.89
C PRO A 162 4.97 3.19 -6.04
N TRP A 163 4.39 3.33 -7.25
CA TRP A 163 5.06 3.51 -8.56
C TRP A 163 6.18 4.57 -8.69
N ALA A 164 6.57 5.23 -7.59
CA ALA A 164 7.64 6.18 -7.45
C ALA A 164 8.97 5.63 -6.90
N ILE A 165 9.05 4.37 -6.44
CA ILE A 165 10.34 3.71 -6.13
C ILE A 165 10.52 2.55 -7.09
N VAL A 166 10.71 2.93 -8.35
CA VAL A 166 11.13 2.00 -9.39
C VAL A 166 12.66 1.90 -9.27
N PRO A 167 13.25 0.69 -9.14
CA PRO A 167 14.69 0.53 -9.20
C PRO A 167 15.26 1.27 -10.41
N LYS A 168 16.41 1.92 -10.26
CA LYS A 168 17.00 2.74 -11.33
C LYS A 168 17.13 1.97 -12.66
N SER A 169 17.36 0.66 -12.57
CA SER A 169 17.37 -0.29 -13.70
C SER A 169 16.02 -0.38 -14.43
N THR A 170 14.90 -0.42 -13.70
CA THR A 170 13.56 -0.50 -14.28
C THR A 170 13.15 0.83 -14.93
N LEU A 171 13.59 1.98 -14.39
CA LEU A 171 13.41 3.29 -15.06
C LEU A 171 14.19 3.37 -16.37
N GLN A 172 15.42 2.83 -16.39
CA GLN A 172 16.25 2.76 -17.59
C GLN A 172 15.61 1.85 -18.65
N ASN A 173 15.12 0.68 -18.25
CA ASN A 173 14.43 -0.25 -19.15
C ASN A 173 13.15 0.34 -19.78
N LEU A 174 12.36 1.12 -19.02
CA LEU A 174 11.21 1.86 -19.58
C LEU A 174 11.65 2.94 -20.58
N ALA A 175 12.75 3.66 -20.30
CA ALA A 175 13.30 4.67 -21.20
C ALA A 175 13.84 4.06 -22.49
N ASP A 176 14.35 2.83 -22.42
CA ASP A 176 14.91 2.07 -23.54
C ASP A 176 13.84 1.26 -24.30
N GLY A 177 12.55 1.39 -23.94
CA GLY A 177 11.44 0.72 -24.61
C GLY A 177 11.38 -0.79 -24.39
N ILE A 178 12.10 -1.31 -23.39
CA ILE A 178 12.10 -2.73 -23.03
C ILE A 178 10.78 -3.05 -22.32
N PRO A 179 10.02 -4.07 -22.75
CA PRO A 179 8.82 -4.51 -22.05
C PRO A 179 9.14 -4.96 -20.62
N THR A 180 8.94 -4.07 -19.65
CA THR A 180 8.97 -4.41 -18.23
C THR A 180 7.54 -4.72 -17.78
N PRO A 181 7.27 -5.87 -17.15
CA PRO A 181 5.97 -6.13 -16.56
C PRO A 181 5.65 -5.02 -15.55
N LEU A 182 4.70 -4.15 -15.86
CA LEU A 182 4.16 -3.20 -14.89
C LEU A 182 3.43 -4.03 -13.84
N PRO A 183 3.76 -3.95 -12.54
CA PRO A 183 3.21 -4.86 -11.55
C PRO A 183 1.84 -4.33 -11.09
N LEU A 184 0.88 -4.29 -12.00
CA LEU A 184 -0.52 -4.06 -11.63
C LEU A 184 -1.09 -5.28 -10.87
N ASN A 185 -0.42 -6.44 -10.97
CA ASN A 185 -0.75 -7.69 -10.30
C ASN A 185 0.15 -8.02 -9.08
N ASN A 186 0.81 -7.02 -8.45
CA ASN A 186 1.69 -7.28 -7.33
C ASN A 186 0.93 -7.41 -5.99
N PRO A 187 1.07 -8.54 -5.24
CA PRO A 187 0.55 -8.69 -3.88
C PRO A 187 0.88 -7.53 -2.92
N THR A 188 2.03 -6.85 -3.07
CA THR A 188 2.41 -5.72 -2.21
C THR A 188 1.38 -4.59 -2.19
N ASN A 189 0.82 -4.21 -3.35
CA ASN A 189 -0.14 -3.12 -3.43
C ASN A 189 -1.44 -3.48 -2.71
N TYR A 190 -1.84 -4.75 -2.75
CA TYR A 190 -3.00 -5.26 -2.01
C TYR A 190 -2.73 -5.31 -0.50
N ILE A 191 -1.52 -5.71 -0.08
CA ILE A 191 -1.14 -5.73 1.34
C ILE A 191 -1.14 -4.31 1.92
N LEU A 192 -0.55 -3.34 1.22
CA LEU A 192 -0.55 -1.93 1.66
C LEU A 192 -1.95 -1.34 1.67
N CYS A 193 -2.77 -1.65 0.66
CA CYS A 193 -4.17 -1.25 0.62
C CYS A 193 -4.96 -1.80 1.81
N LEU A 194 -4.83 -3.10 2.08
CA LEU A 194 -5.52 -3.75 3.18
C LEU A 194 -5.04 -3.24 4.53
N ALA A 195 -3.73 -3.07 4.73
CA ALA A 195 -3.16 -2.51 5.95
C ALA A 195 -3.66 -1.09 6.22
N TYR A 196 -3.68 -0.23 5.21
CA TYR A 196 -4.21 1.12 5.37
C TYR A 196 -5.73 1.10 5.62
N SER A 197 -6.47 0.25 4.91
CA SER A 197 -7.92 0.11 5.10
C SER A 197 -8.26 -0.34 6.52
N THR A 198 -7.54 -1.34 7.05
CA THR A 198 -7.75 -1.84 8.42
C THR A 198 -7.42 -0.76 9.45
N MET A 199 -6.39 0.06 9.23
CA MET A 199 -6.10 1.20 10.11
C MET A 199 -7.26 2.20 10.13
N VAL A 200 -7.82 2.55 8.97
CA VAL A 200 -8.99 3.44 8.89
C VAL A 200 -10.17 2.81 9.64
N TRP A 201 -10.47 1.53 9.41
CA TRP A 201 -11.60 0.88 10.08
C TRP A 201 -11.43 0.76 11.59
N ALA A 202 -10.19 0.64 12.08
CA ALA A 202 -9.89 0.47 13.49
C ALA A 202 -9.76 1.79 14.27
N PHE A 203 -9.36 2.89 13.63
CA PHE A 203 -8.97 4.13 14.33
C PHE A 203 -9.62 5.42 13.78
N ALA A 204 -10.50 5.34 12.77
CA ALA A 204 -11.15 6.53 12.21
C ALA A 204 -12.09 7.26 13.20
N ASP A 205 -12.59 6.57 14.23
CA ASP A 205 -13.44 7.14 15.27
C ASP A 205 -12.67 8.03 16.27
N ILE A 206 -11.35 7.85 16.36
CA ILE A 206 -10.48 8.65 17.22
C ILE A 206 -9.85 9.76 16.39
N THR A 207 -8.67 9.50 15.83
CA THR A 207 -7.98 10.35 14.89
C THR A 207 -6.99 9.49 14.12
N ILE A 208 -7.00 9.60 12.79
CA ILE A 208 -6.00 8.98 11.95
C ILE A 208 -5.61 9.94 10.83
N SER A 209 -4.35 10.34 10.83
CA SER A 209 -3.79 11.27 9.85
C SER A 209 -2.90 10.54 8.85
N THR A 210 -1.99 9.72 9.36
CA THR A 210 -1.06 8.82 8.63
C THR A 210 -0.10 9.42 7.62
N ASN A 211 -0.30 10.67 7.24
CA ASN A 211 0.50 11.31 6.21
C ASN A 211 0.46 12.83 6.40
N MET A 212 1.63 13.41 6.69
CA MET A 212 1.81 14.85 6.83
C MET A 212 1.24 15.63 5.66
N ALA A 213 1.60 15.28 4.41
CA ALA A 213 1.17 16.03 3.24
C ALA A 213 -0.34 15.93 3.05
N ARG A 214 -0.94 14.75 3.31
CA ARG A 214 -2.39 14.56 3.27
C ARG A 214 -3.06 15.52 4.23
N ASP A 215 -2.65 15.51 5.49
CA ASP A 215 -3.29 16.29 6.53
C ASP A 215 -3.03 17.78 6.39
N LEU A 216 -1.77 18.20 6.26
CA LEU A 216 -1.45 19.61 6.11
C LEU A 216 -2.07 20.18 4.83
N GLY A 217 -2.03 19.46 3.70
CA GLY A 217 -2.59 19.93 2.44
C GLY A 217 -4.10 20.13 2.51
N THR A 218 -4.85 19.17 3.03
CA THR A 218 -6.31 19.30 3.16
C THR A 218 -6.72 20.19 4.34
N ARG A 219 -5.91 20.29 5.40
CA ARG A 219 -6.12 21.21 6.52
C ARG A 219 -5.93 22.67 6.10
N LEU A 220 -5.07 22.96 5.14
CA LEU A 220 -4.99 24.29 4.52
C LEU A 220 -6.28 24.64 3.76
N VAL A 221 -6.92 23.66 3.10
CA VAL A 221 -8.26 23.85 2.51
C VAL A 221 -9.29 24.10 3.61
N ALA A 222 -9.25 23.33 4.70
CA ALA A 222 -10.14 23.54 5.83
C ALA A 222 -9.96 24.93 6.47
N LEU A 223 -8.73 25.44 6.54
CA LEU A 223 -8.44 26.80 7.00
C LEU A 223 -9.07 27.87 6.11
N ILE A 224 -9.03 27.68 4.78
CA ILE A 224 -9.60 28.64 3.82
C ILE A 224 -11.11 28.75 3.99
N PHE A 225 -11.81 27.61 4.15
CA PHE A 225 -13.28 27.59 4.11
C PHE A 225 -13.97 27.53 5.47
N PHE A 226 -13.31 27.01 6.51
CA PHE A 226 -13.89 26.87 7.87
C PHE A 226 -13.15 27.69 8.93
N GLY A 227 -12.02 28.31 8.60
CA GLY A 227 -11.31 29.24 9.48
C GLY A 227 -10.23 28.62 10.36
N ARG A 228 -9.69 29.43 11.28
CA ARG A 228 -8.48 29.11 12.06
C ARG A 228 -8.65 27.92 13.00
N GLU A 229 -9.88 27.59 13.37
CA GLU A 229 -10.20 26.45 14.22
C GLU A 229 -9.68 25.13 13.63
N ALA A 230 -9.54 25.04 12.30
CA ALA A 230 -8.93 23.90 11.63
C ALA A 230 -7.50 23.56 12.14
N PHE A 231 -6.78 24.54 12.69
CA PHE A 231 -5.45 24.34 13.29
C PHE A 231 -5.45 24.37 14.81
N THR A 232 -6.40 25.08 15.44
CA THR A 232 -6.38 25.30 16.90
C THR A 232 -7.26 24.30 17.67
N TYR A 233 -8.14 23.56 17.00
CA TYR A 233 -9.06 22.62 17.64
C TYR A 233 -8.30 21.57 18.47
N HIS A 234 -8.56 21.58 19.78
CA HIS A 234 -7.85 20.81 20.83
C HIS A 234 -6.32 20.81 20.74
N SER A 235 -5.70 21.77 20.05
CA SER A 235 -4.25 21.78 19.77
C SER A 235 -3.73 20.48 19.14
N TYR A 236 -4.57 19.77 18.38
CA TYR A 236 -4.23 18.45 17.80
C TYR A 236 -3.44 18.54 16.49
N SER A 237 -3.52 19.66 15.75
CA SER A 237 -2.96 19.77 14.40
C SER A 237 -1.46 19.46 14.28
N TRP A 238 -0.65 19.80 15.27
CA TRP A 238 0.77 19.46 15.23
C TRP A 238 1.02 17.95 15.38
N ILE A 239 0.13 17.23 16.08
CA ILE A 239 0.20 15.78 16.24
C ILE A 239 -0.04 15.12 14.89
N SER A 240 -1.15 15.43 14.22
CA SER A 240 -1.47 14.88 12.90
C SER A 240 -0.40 15.17 11.85
N ILE A 241 0.15 16.39 11.87
CA ILE A 241 1.13 16.83 10.87
C ILE A 241 2.51 16.21 11.13
N LEU A 242 3.00 16.20 12.37
CA LEU A 242 4.41 15.94 12.65
C LEU A 242 4.71 14.53 13.17
N VAL A 243 3.79 13.86 13.85
CA VAL A 243 4.07 12.59 14.57
C VAL A 243 4.39 11.44 13.62
N ASN A 244 3.89 11.47 12.39
CA ASN A 244 4.27 10.52 11.34
C ASN A 244 5.79 10.47 11.06
N ILE A 245 6.54 11.56 11.28
CA ILE A 245 8.00 11.56 11.06
C ILE A 245 8.72 10.68 12.09
N PRO A 246 8.65 10.95 13.42
CA PRO A 246 9.31 10.09 14.40
C PRO A 246 8.77 8.65 14.38
N ALA A 247 7.49 8.45 14.11
CA ALA A 247 6.89 7.11 13.99
C ALA A 247 7.51 6.28 12.86
N THR A 248 7.68 6.88 11.67
CA THR A 248 8.28 6.19 10.54
C THR A 248 9.78 5.96 10.68
N LEU A 249 10.49 6.88 11.34
CA LEU A 249 11.89 6.66 11.73
C LEU A 249 12.00 5.50 12.74
N PHE A 250 11.10 5.44 13.72
CA PHE A 250 11.01 4.32 14.66
C PHE A 250 10.72 3.01 13.94
N ALA A 251 9.74 2.97 13.02
CA ALA A 251 9.41 1.80 12.22
C ALA A 251 10.62 1.30 11.40
N THR A 252 11.38 2.24 10.82
CA THR A 252 12.59 1.92 10.07
C THR A 252 13.65 1.29 10.97
N ALA A 253 13.92 1.91 12.12
CA ALA A 253 14.88 1.38 13.09
C ALA A 253 14.45 0.01 13.62
N TYR A 254 13.17 -0.16 13.95
CA TYR A 254 12.59 -1.42 14.40
C TYR A 254 12.76 -2.52 13.34
N TYR A 255 12.42 -2.22 12.09
CA TYR A 255 12.51 -3.18 11.00
C TYR A 255 13.96 -3.59 10.72
N GLU A 256 14.86 -2.62 10.55
CA GLU A 256 16.27 -2.85 10.23
C GLU A 256 17.01 -3.57 11.36
N MET A 257 16.74 -3.23 12.62
CA MET A 257 17.48 -3.79 13.77
C MET A 257 16.92 -5.12 14.27
N LEU A 258 15.61 -5.38 14.14
CA LEU A 258 14.98 -6.56 14.75
C LEU A 258 14.43 -7.54 13.72
N MET A 259 13.79 -7.04 12.66
CA MET A 259 13.11 -7.91 11.69
C MET A 259 14.06 -8.40 10.60
N ARG A 260 14.94 -7.52 10.09
CA ARG A 260 15.80 -7.83 8.95
C ARG A 260 16.77 -8.99 9.22
N ASP A 261 17.43 -8.99 10.38
CA ASP A 261 18.33 -10.08 10.79
C ASP A 261 17.58 -11.42 10.95
N SER A 262 16.35 -11.36 11.48
CA SER A 262 15.49 -12.53 11.64
C SER A 262 15.06 -13.11 10.30
N LEU A 263 14.65 -12.25 9.35
CA LEU A 263 14.25 -12.65 8.00
C LEU A 263 15.44 -13.20 7.19
N GLN A 264 16.63 -12.61 7.32
CA GLN A 264 17.83 -13.15 6.69
C GLN A 264 18.20 -14.55 7.23
N LYS A 265 17.96 -14.84 8.52
CA LYS A 265 18.16 -16.18 9.09
C LYS A 265 17.11 -17.18 8.59
N ILE A 266 15.85 -16.76 8.46
CA ILE A 266 14.77 -17.58 7.89
C ILE A 266 15.06 -17.90 6.41
N GLY A 267 15.43 -16.89 5.62
CA GLY A 267 15.79 -17.05 4.20
C GLY A 267 17.03 -17.91 3.96
N LYS A 268 17.92 -18.05 4.94
CA LYS A 268 19.06 -18.98 4.92
C LYS A 268 18.70 -20.42 5.30
N GLY A 269 17.42 -20.75 5.53
CA GLY A 269 16.95 -22.12 5.76
C GLY A 269 17.03 -22.59 7.22
N ALA A 270 17.24 -21.71 8.20
CA ALA A 270 17.25 -22.10 9.62
C ALA A 270 15.85 -22.49 10.18
N ALA A 271 14.80 -22.37 9.36
CA ALA A 271 13.43 -22.81 9.66
C ALA A 271 13.07 -24.15 9.00
N VAL A 272 14.06 -24.89 8.48
CA VAL A 272 13.88 -26.29 8.08
C VAL A 272 14.24 -27.15 9.29
N HIS A 273 13.38 -28.11 9.64
CA HIS A 273 13.67 -29.09 10.69
C HIS A 273 15.08 -29.67 10.52
N GLU A 274 15.73 -30.06 11.61
CA GLU A 274 17.08 -30.67 11.65
C GLU A 274 17.27 -31.84 10.65
N HIS A 275 16.18 -32.37 10.10
CA HIS A 275 16.15 -33.47 9.12
C HIS A 275 15.48 -33.12 7.77
N GLY A 276 15.37 -31.84 7.38
CA GLY A 276 14.92 -31.49 6.03
C GLY A 276 13.48 -31.91 5.67
N GLU A 277 13.22 -32.08 4.37
CA GLU A 277 11.97 -32.67 3.85
C GLU A 277 11.76 -34.12 4.32
N GLU A 278 12.83 -34.86 4.61
CA GLU A 278 12.76 -36.22 5.16
C GLU A 278 12.14 -36.23 6.56
N GLY A 279 12.46 -35.26 7.42
CA GLY A 279 11.88 -35.10 8.75
C GLY A 279 10.39 -34.76 8.72
N LEU A 280 9.96 -33.97 7.73
CA LEU A 280 8.55 -33.66 7.50
C LEU A 280 7.79 -34.89 6.98
N ASN A 281 8.36 -35.63 6.03
CA ASN A 281 7.79 -36.90 5.54
C ASN A 281 7.70 -37.97 6.62
N LEU A 282 8.69 -38.06 7.52
CA LEU A 282 8.68 -38.93 8.68
C LEU A 282 7.61 -38.56 9.70
N HIS A 283 7.38 -37.26 9.93
CA HIS A 283 6.28 -36.81 10.80
C HIS A 283 4.91 -37.06 10.17
N LEU A 284 4.74 -36.75 8.88
CA LEU A 284 3.49 -37.00 8.15
C LEU A 284 3.14 -38.51 8.10
N THR A 285 4.16 -39.36 8.00
CA THR A 285 4.03 -40.82 8.06
C THR A 285 3.71 -41.31 9.48
N LYS A 286 4.35 -40.74 10.51
CA LYS A 286 4.05 -41.07 11.93
C LYS A 286 2.70 -40.55 12.40
N SER A 287 2.23 -39.43 11.86
CA SER A 287 0.93 -38.82 12.19
C SER A 287 -0.25 -39.41 11.41
N GLY A 288 -0.01 -40.38 10.51
CA GLY A 288 -1.05 -41.15 9.81
C GLY A 288 -1.80 -40.38 8.71
N ILE A 289 -1.33 -39.20 8.30
CA ILE A 289 -2.01 -38.33 7.32
C ILE A 289 -1.76 -38.81 5.88
N SER A 290 -0.72 -39.61 5.62
CA SER A 290 -0.40 -40.16 4.30
C SER A 290 -1.16 -41.46 3.93
N GLY A 291 -2.20 -41.84 4.69
CA GLY A 291 -2.91 -43.12 4.53
C GLY A 291 -4.24 -43.11 3.77
N GLN A 292 -4.79 -41.96 3.35
CA GLN A 292 -6.09 -41.94 2.63
C GLN A 292 -5.92 -41.94 1.10
N GLN A 293 -5.87 -43.16 0.57
CA GLN A 293 -6.31 -43.65 -0.75
C GLN A 293 -6.65 -42.62 -1.85
N GLN A 294 -5.82 -42.60 -2.90
CA GLN A 294 -6.33 -42.49 -4.28
C GLN A 294 -7.22 -43.72 -4.55
N GLY A 295 -8.53 -43.54 -4.56
CA GLY A 295 -9.48 -44.52 -5.09
C GLY A 295 -9.52 -44.49 -6.62
N PRO A 296 -9.89 -45.60 -7.30
CA PRO A 296 -9.92 -45.65 -8.76
C PRO A 296 -10.91 -44.64 -9.35
N LEU A 297 -10.43 -43.83 -10.29
CA LEU A 297 -11.17 -42.78 -10.99
C LEU A 297 -12.38 -43.36 -11.73
N SER A 298 -13.53 -42.69 -11.65
CA SER A 298 -14.74 -43.12 -12.35
C SER A 298 -14.57 -43.05 -13.88
N PRO A 299 -15.26 -43.90 -14.67
CA PRO A 299 -15.05 -44.04 -16.11
C PRO A 299 -15.22 -42.74 -16.91
N GLY A 300 -15.97 -41.76 -16.39
CA GLY A 300 -16.15 -40.45 -17.03
C GLY A 300 -14.92 -39.55 -16.97
N MET A 301 -14.04 -39.74 -15.99
CA MET A 301 -12.87 -38.88 -15.76
C MET A 301 -11.62 -39.32 -16.54
N GLN A 302 -11.57 -40.58 -17.01
CA GLN A 302 -10.51 -41.09 -17.88
C GLN A 302 -10.57 -40.50 -19.30
N LYS A 303 -11.77 -40.16 -19.78
CA LYS A 303 -11.98 -39.66 -21.15
C LYS A 303 -11.52 -38.21 -21.34
N VAL A 304 -11.42 -37.44 -20.25
CA VAL A 304 -10.94 -36.04 -20.27
C VAL A 304 -9.41 -36.00 -20.25
N PHE A 305 -8.75 -36.98 -19.60
CA PHE A 305 -7.29 -37.02 -19.51
C PHE A 305 -6.59 -37.60 -20.74
N SER A 306 -7.26 -38.41 -21.58
CA SER A 306 -6.63 -38.93 -22.82
C SER A 306 -6.58 -37.92 -23.97
N LEU A 307 -7.30 -36.80 -23.87
CA LEU A 307 -7.32 -35.74 -24.90
C LEU A 307 -6.25 -34.66 -24.67
N GLY A 308 -5.66 -34.58 -23.46
CA GLY A 308 -4.68 -33.56 -23.09
C GLY A 308 -3.20 -33.97 -23.18
N SER A 309 -2.89 -35.25 -23.43
CA SER A 309 -1.54 -35.81 -23.26
C SER A 309 -0.75 -36.04 -24.56
N GLN A 310 -1.24 -35.64 -25.74
CA GLN A 310 -0.45 -35.76 -26.99
C GLN A 310 0.55 -34.62 -27.24
N GLY A 311 0.79 -33.74 -26.27
CA GLY A 311 1.81 -32.69 -26.36
C GLY A 311 2.99 -32.96 -25.42
N SER A 312 4.16 -33.23 -25.99
CA SER A 312 5.50 -33.19 -25.38
C SER A 312 5.94 -34.33 -24.45
N THR A 313 6.64 -35.31 -25.02
CA THR A 313 7.68 -36.09 -24.32
C THR A 313 9.04 -35.75 -24.95
N LEU A 314 9.91 -35.08 -24.19
CA LEU A 314 11.36 -35.03 -24.45
C LEU A 314 12.03 -36.03 -23.49
N HIS A 315 12.67 -37.05 -24.06
CA HIS A 315 13.40 -38.11 -23.36
C HIS A 315 14.88 -37.73 -23.22
N GLU A 316 15.45 -37.87 -22.02
CA GLU A 316 16.88 -37.77 -21.75
C GLU A 316 17.70 -38.97 -22.29
N GLY A 317 18.89 -38.66 -22.81
CA GLY A 317 20.14 -39.41 -22.56
C GLY A 317 20.64 -40.41 -23.60
N HIS A 318 21.78 -40.12 -24.27
CA HIS A 318 22.93 -41.05 -24.43
C HIS A 318 24.15 -40.47 -25.22
N LYS A 319 25.32 -40.50 -24.54
CA LYS A 319 26.77 -40.68 -24.91
C LYS A 319 27.43 -40.18 -26.24
N MET A 320 28.61 -39.52 -26.06
CA MET A 320 29.96 -39.55 -26.74
C MET A 320 30.04 -39.62 -28.29
N GLU A 321 30.89 -38.93 -29.08
CA GLU A 321 32.21 -38.27 -28.99
C GLU A 321 32.41 -37.45 -30.33
N PRO A 322 33.56 -36.77 -30.61
CA PRO A 322 33.65 -35.59 -31.47
C PRO A 322 33.94 -35.89 -32.97
N GLY A 323 33.46 -35.03 -33.87
CA GLY A 323 33.70 -35.18 -35.31
C GLY A 323 33.36 -33.94 -36.14
N PHE A 324 34.40 -33.34 -36.68
CA PHE A 324 34.44 -32.29 -37.69
C PHE A 324 33.82 -32.77 -39.03
N SER A 325 33.06 -31.93 -39.76
CA SER A 325 33.25 -31.67 -41.20
C SER A 325 32.18 -30.76 -41.81
N LEU A 326 32.68 -29.79 -42.58
CA LEU A 326 31.99 -29.00 -43.61
C LEU A 326 31.43 -29.88 -44.75
N ALA A 327 30.34 -29.41 -45.38
CA ALA A 327 30.00 -29.42 -46.82
C ALA A 327 28.48 -29.16 -46.95
N ALA A 328 28.04 -28.02 -47.48
CA ALA A 328 27.80 -27.78 -48.91
C ALA A 328 26.83 -28.79 -49.53
N GLU A 329 25.65 -28.32 -49.98
CA GLU A 329 25.20 -28.39 -51.39
C GLU A 329 23.67 -28.13 -51.52
N ASN A 330 23.35 -26.94 -52.01
CA ASN A 330 22.50 -26.65 -53.19
C ASN A 330 21.22 -27.47 -53.46
N ARG A 331 20.07 -26.76 -53.61
CA ARG A 331 19.10 -26.92 -54.72
C ARG A 331 17.93 -25.90 -54.65
N THR A 332 18.10 -24.84 -55.44
CA THR A 332 17.17 -24.24 -56.44
C THR A 332 15.65 -24.53 -56.47
N ASN A 333 14.91 -23.42 -56.72
CA ASN A 333 13.68 -23.23 -57.54
C ASN A 333 12.35 -23.83 -57.03
N GLY A 334 11.18 -23.18 -57.13
CA GLY A 334 10.78 -21.90 -57.71
C GLY A 334 9.24 -21.86 -57.91
N GLY A 335 8.70 -20.66 -58.14
CA GLY A 335 7.34 -20.38 -58.68
C GLY A 335 6.22 -20.30 -57.62
N ILE A 336 5.30 -19.34 -57.64
CA ILE A 336 4.99 -18.19 -58.51
C ILE A 336 4.46 -17.10 -57.57
#